data_AF-A0A534K946-F1
#
_entry.id   AF-A0A534K946-F1
#
_cell.length_a   1.000
_cell.length_b   1.000
_cell.length_c   1.000
_cell.angle_alpha   90.00
_cell.angle_beta   90.00
_cell.angle_gamma   90.00
#
_symmetry.space_group_name_H-M   'P 1'
#
loop_
_entity.id
_entity.type
_entity.pdbx_description
1 polymer ?
#
loop_
_entity_poly.entity_id
_entity_poly.type
_entity_poly.pdbx_seq_one_letter_code
_entity_poly.pdbx_strand_id
1 'polypeptide(L)'
;TLDCIICGITAGEGEREDTFGSLILGAYFEGALFHVGRVGTGFSEKLRRTLFERLVALRQDACPFPEVPEIDAHVGFWTKPEIVVEAHFLEFSKDRHMRAPSFSRLREDKRPEDCVVTFA
;
A
#
# COMPACT_ATOMS: atom_id res chain seq x y z
N THR A 1 -1.59 9.39 11.26
CA THR A 1 -1.52 9.00 9.83
C THR A 1 -0.10 8.58 9.54
N LEU A 2 0.11 7.87 8.44
CA LEU A 2 1.43 7.52 7.93
C LEU A 2 1.45 7.73 6.42
N ASP A 3 2.53 8.34 5.91
CA ASP A 3 2.80 8.37 4.48
C ASP A 3 3.47 7.07 4.07
N CYS A 4 2.85 6.37 3.14
CA CYS A 4 3.20 5.02 2.72
C CYS A 4 3.39 4.97 1.21
N ILE A 5 4.21 4.02 0.76
CA ILE A 5 4.44 3.74 -0.65
C ILE A 5 3.55 2.56 -1.05
N ILE A 6 2.87 2.66 -2.19
CA ILE A 6 2.14 1.52 -2.76
C ILE A 6 3.16 0.56 -3.37
N CYS A 7 3.21 -0.66 -2.82
CA CYS A 7 4.17 -1.70 -3.20
C CYS A 7 3.52 -2.82 -4.03
N GLY A 8 2.19 -2.86 -4.06
CA GLY A 8 1.42 -3.82 -4.83
C GLY A 8 -0.06 -3.71 -4.53
N ILE A 9 -0.82 -4.64 -5.10
CA ILE A 9 -2.25 -4.78 -4.84
C ILE A 9 -2.61 -6.23 -4.49
N THR A 10 -3.67 -6.40 -3.73
CA THR A 10 -4.38 -7.67 -3.66
C THR A 10 -5.44 -7.71 -4.77
N ALA A 11 -5.74 -8.89 -5.30
CA ALA A 11 -6.83 -9.05 -6.27
C ALA A 11 -8.17 -8.56 -5.66
N GLY A 12 -9.00 -7.95 -6.51
CA GLY A 12 -10.37 -7.60 -6.15
C GLY A 12 -11.28 -8.83 -6.23
N GLU A 13 -12.36 -8.81 -5.45
CA GLU A 13 -13.38 -9.86 -5.44
C GLU A 13 -14.77 -9.21 -5.53
N GLY A 14 -15.76 -9.95 -6.06
CA GLY A 14 -17.13 -9.46 -6.22
C GLY A 14 -17.20 -8.19 -7.05
N GLU A 15 -17.87 -7.15 -6.53
CA GLU A 15 -18.00 -5.84 -7.21
C GLU A 15 -16.66 -5.15 -7.53
N ARG A 16 -15.55 -5.64 -6.96
CA ARG A 16 -14.21 -5.08 -7.10
C ARG A 16 -13.31 -5.90 -8.02
N GLU A 17 -13.80 -6.96 -8.65
CA GLU A 17 -13.03 -7.87 -9.51
C GLU A 17 -12.22 -7.16 -10.61
N ASP A 18 -12.77 -6.09 -11.17
CA ASP A 18 -12.10 -5.27 -12.21
C ASP A 18 -11.05 -4.29 -11.66
N THR A 19 -10.77 -4.30 -10.35
CA THR A 19 -9.84 -3.37 -9.69
C THR A 19 -8.95 -4.11 -8.68
N PHE A 20 -8.81 -3.58 -7.46
CA PHE A 20 -8.01 -4.17 -6.38
C PHE A 20 -8.83 -4.37 -5.12
N GLY A 21 -8.52 -5.40 -4.33
CA GLY A 21 -9.11 -5.59 -3.01
C GLY A 21 -8.58 -4.56 -2.01
N SER A 22 -7.25 -4.48 -1.93
CA SER A 22 -6.50 -3.55 -1.07
C SER A 22 -5.15 -3.19 -1.68
N LEU A 23 -4.61 -2.04 -1.29
CA LEU A 23 -3.23 -1.65 -1.58
C LEU A 23 -2.30 -2.28 -0.54
N ILE A 24 -1.19 -2.85 -0.98
CA ILE A 24 -0.11 -3.34 -0.12
C ILE A 24 0.84 -2.17 0.12
N LEU A 25 1.06 -1.80 1.37
CA LEU A 25 1.76 -0.58 1.73
C LEU A 25 3.12 -0.86 2.36
N GLY A 26 4.11 -0.04 1.98
CA GLY A 26 5.44 -0.03 2.57
C GLY A 26 5.84 1.33 3.13
N ALA A 27 6.77 1.33 4.07
CA ALA A 27 7.50 2.52 4.51
C ALA A 27 8.94 2.10 4.85
N TYR A 28 9.90 3.02 4.75
CA TYR A 28 11.28 2.75 5.10
C TYR A 28 11.46 2.69 6.62
N PHE A 29 11.97 1.56 7.11
CA PHE A 29 12.38 1.33 8.48
C PHE A 29 13.85 0.90 8.47
N GLU A 30 14.71 1.64 9.20
CA GLU A 30 16.16 1.37 9.26
C GLU A 30 16.84 1.23 7.88
N GLY A 31 16.36 2.01 6.89
CA GLY A 31 16.91 2.03 5.53
C GLY A 31 16.39 0.93 4.60
N ALA A 32 15.54 0.03 5.09
CA ALA A 32 14.91 -1.03 4.30
C ALA A 32 13.41 -0.80 4.14
N LEU A 33 12.85 -1.17 2.99
CA LEU A 33 11.42 -1.10 2.77
C LEU A 33 10.72 -2.16 3.62
N PHE A 34 9.84 -1.72 4.53
CA PHE A 34 9.12 -2.57 5.47
C PHE A 34 7.62 -2.56 5.15
N HIS A 35 6.99 -3.74 5.16
CA HIS A 35 5.54 -3.87 4.95
C HIS A 35 4.78 -3.40 6.18
N VAL A 36 4.02 -2.30 6.04
CA VAL A 36 3.26 -1.69 7.15
C VAL A 36 1.80 -2.12 7.19
N GLY A 37 1.41 -3.05 6.32
CA GLY A 37 0.06 -3.58 6.19
C GLY A 37 -0.60 -3.21 4.86
N ARG A 38 -1.92 -3.42 4.80
CA ARG A 38 -2.74 -3.21 3.60
C ARG A 38 -3.94 -2.33 3.87
N VAL A 39 -4.39 -1.58 2.87
CA VAL A 39 -5.55 -0.69 2.98
C VAL A 39 -6.59 -0.97 1.90
N GLY A 40 -7.81 -1.29 2.31
CA GLY A 40 -8.91 -1.67 1.41
C GLY A 40 -10.13 -0.73 1.44
N THR A 41 -10.09 0.31 2.27
CA THR A 41 -11.20 1.25 2.53
C THR A 41 -10.74 2.70 2.38
N GLY A 42 -11.68 3.65 2.34
CA GLY A 42 -11.38 5.09 2.22
C GLY A 42 -11.32 5.63 0.78
N PHE A 43 -11.61 4.78 -0.21
CA PHE A 43 -11.63 5.17 -1.61
C PHE A 43 -13.06 5.48 -2.09
N SER A 44 -13.23 6.48 -2.93
CA SER A 44 -14.39 6.53 -3.82
C SER A 44 -14.19 5.56 -4.99
N GLU A 45 -15.28 5.08 -5.59
CA GLU A 45 -15.22 4.19 -6.77
C GLU A 45 -14.43 4.81 -7.94
N LYS A 46 -14.63 6.11 -8.17
CA LYS A 46 -13.88 6.86 -9.19
C LYS A 46 -12.38 6.84 -8.91
N LEU A 47 -11.97 7.15 -7.67
CA LEU A 47 -10.55 7.17 -7.31
C LEU A 47 -9.93 5.78 -7.40
N ARG A 48 -10.65 4.74 -6.96
CA ARG A 48 -10.21 3.35 -7.04
C ARG A 48 -9.87 2.94 -8.47
N ARG A 49 -10.74 3.25 -9.44
CA ARG A 49 -10.48 2.95 -10.86
C ARG A 49 -9.30 3.71 -11.43
N THR A 50 -9.23 5.03 -11.22
CA THR A 50 -8.10 5.85 -11.68
C THR A 50 -6.77 5.41 -11.06
N LEU A 51 -6.77 5.06 -9.76
CA LEU A 51 -5.57 4.57 -9.10
C LEU A 51 -5.16 3.19 -9.64
N PHE A 52 -6.12 2.29 -9.88
CA PHE A 52 -5.85 0.98 -10.47
C PHE A 52 -5.14 1.10 -11.83
N GLU A 53 -5.63 1.97 -12.72
CA GLU A 53 -4.98 2.21 -14.03
C GLU A 53 -3.53 2.68 -13.88
N ARG A 54 -3.26 3.60 -12.94
CA ARG A 54 -1.89 4.05 -12.63
C ARG A 54 -1.02 2.90 -12.13
N LEU A 55 -1.56 2.03 -11.28
CA LEU A 55 -0.83 0.90 -10.71
C LEU A 55 -0.55 -0.20 -11.74
N VAL A 56 -1.46 -0.45 -12.68
CA VAL A 56 -1.23 -1.37 -13.80
C VAL A 56 -0.02 -0.94 -14.62
N ALA A 57 0.15 0.37 -14.88
CA ALA A 57 1.33 0.89 -15.59
C ALA A 57 2.65 0.73 -14.80
N LEU A 58 2.57 0.57 -13.49
CA LEU A 58 3.71 0.35 -12.59
C LEU A 58 3.93 -1.11 -12.22
N ARG A 59 3.17 -2.04 -12.80
CA ARG A 59 3.28 -3.47 -12.51
C ARG A 59 4.71 -3.96 -12.74
N GLN A 60 5.18 -4.80 -11.82
CA GLN A 60 6.43 -5.54 -11.93
C GLN A 60 6.26 -6.96 -11.38
N ASP A 61 7.15 -7.86 -11.82
CA ASP A 61 7.14 -9.26 -11.37
C ASP A 61 7.80 -9.41 -9.99
N ALA A 62 8.84 -8.62 -9.72
CA ALA A 62 9.59 -8.68 -8.49
C ALA A 62 8.86 -7.97 -7.34
N CYS A 63 8.87 -8.62 -6.18
CA CYS A 63 8.46 -7.99 -4.93
C CYS A 63 9.44 -6.85 -4.58
N PRO A 64 8.97 -5.64 -4.22
CA PRO A 64 9.84 -4.52 -3.87
C PRO A 64 10.41 -4.61 -2.45
N PHE A 65 9.80 -5.43 -1.58
CA PHE A 65 10.31 -5.67 -0.23
C PHE A 65 11.55 -6.59 -0.27
N PRO A 66 12.52 -6.42 0.64
CA PRO A 66 13.71 -7.29 0.72
C PRO A 66 13.37 -8.78 0.89
N GLU A 67 12.27 -9.06 1.60
CA GLU A 67 11.66 -10.39 1.74
C GLU A 67 10.17 -10.27 1.40
N VAL A 68 9.62 -11.27 0.72
CA VAL A 68 8.20 -11.28 0.37
C VAL A 68 7.38 -11.40 1.66
N PRO A 69 6.58 -10.37 2.03
CA PRO A 69 5.82 -10.41 3.27
C PRO A 69 4.69 -11.45 3.19
N GLU A 70 4.29 -11.98 4.35
CA GLU A 70 3.06 -12.76 4.46
C GLU A 70 1.86 -11.82 4.28
N ILE A 71 1.09 -12.05 3.21
CA ILE A 71 -0.11 -11.29 2.89
C ILE A 71 -1.32 -12.22 2.99
N ASP A 72 -2.19 -11.95 3.96
CA ASP A 72 -3.48 -12.65 4.15
C ASP A 72 -4.53 -12.17 3.12
N ALA A 73 -4.21 -12.35 1.84
CA ALA A 73 -5.04 -12.12 0.66
C ALA A 73 -4.30 -12.58 -0.61
N HIS A 74 -5.03 -12.85 -1.69
CA HIS A 74 -4.40 -13.12 -2.98
C HIS A 74 -3.70 -11.87 -3.52
N VAL A 75 -2.37 -11.93 -3.64
CA VAL A 75 -1.59 -10.86 -4.28
C VAL A 75 -1.92 -10.84 -5.77
N GLY A 76 -2.44 -9.73 -6.25
CA GLY A 76 -2.77 -9.55 -7.67
C GLY A 76 -1.51 -9.26 -8.49
N PHE A 77 -0.77 -8.22 -8.10
CA PHE A 77 0.56 -7.93 -8.64
C PHE A 77 1.35 -6.96 -7.75
N TRP A 78 2.68 -6.97 -7.91
CA TRP A 78 3.59 -6.00 -7.31
C TRP A 78 3.72 -4.76 -8.18
N THR A 79 4.00 -3.62 -7.58
CA THR A 79 4.23 -2.35 -8.29
C THR A 79 5.60 -1.79 -7.98
N LYS A 80 6.14 -1.02 -8.93
CA LYS A 80 7.27 -0.14 -8.64
C LYS A 80 6.89 0.82 -7.50
N PRO A 81 7.75 1.02 -6.49
CA PRO A 81 7.46 1.82 -5.32
C PRO A 81 7.54 3.33 -5.63
N GLU A 82 6.61 3.83 -6.44
CA GLU A 82 6.63 5.22 -6.96
C GLU A 82 5.48 6.09 -6.44
N ILE A 83 4.34 5.50 -6.07
CA ILE A 83 3.16 6.26 -5.63
C ILE A 83 3.10 6.30 -4.11
N VAL A 84 3.03 7.53 -3.57
CA VAL A 84 2.86 7.78 -2.13
C VAL A 84 1.41 8.08 -1.79
N VAL A 85 0.94 7.51 -0.69
CA VAL A 85 -0.39 7.72 -0.12
C VAL A 85 -0.31 8.00 1.36
N GLU A 86 -1.26 8.75 1.88
CA GLU A 86 -1.45 8.92 3.32
C GLU A 86 -2.52 7.94 3.79
N ALA A 87 -2.24 7.23 4.88
CA ALA A 87 -3.19 6.32 5.53
C ALA A 87 -3.52 6.78 6.95
N HIS A 88 -4.80 6.78 7.31
CA HIS A 88 -5.25 6.82 8.70
C HIS A 88 -5.23 5.41 9.28
N PHE A 89 -4.89 5.29 10.55
CA PHE A 89 -4.90 4.02 11.30
C PHE A 89 -4.98 4.33 12.79
N LEU A 90 -5.37 3.35 13.60
CA LEU A 90 -5.54 3.53 15.05
C LEU A 90 -4.20 3.51 15.79
N GLU A 91 -3.43 2.44 15.55
CA GLU A 91 -2.14 2.18 16.17
C GLU A 91 -1.39 1.11 15.37
N PHE A 92 -0.11 0.89 15.67
CA PHE A 92 0.61 -0.28 15.17
C PHE A 92 0.33 -1.50 16.06
N SER A 93 0.21 -2.68 15.45
CA SER A 93 0.22 -3.95 16.16
C SER A 93 1.62 -4.26 16.72
N LYS A 94 1.72 -5.32 17.54
CA LYS A 94 3.02 -5.84 18.01
C LYS A 94 3.93 -6.25 16.86
N ASP A 95 3.33 -6.71 15.76
CA ASP A 95 4.01 -7.09 14.52
C ASP A 95 4.22 -5.89 13.58
N ARG A 96 4.07 -4.66 14.11
CA ARG A 96 4.38 -3.40 13.40
C ARG A 96 3.51 -3.12 12.17
N HIS A 97 2.32 -3.71 12.10
CA HIS A 97 1.34 -3.44 11.05
C HIS A 97 0.27 -2.45 11.53
N MET A 98 -0.24 -1.62 10.63
CA MET A 98 -1.34 -0.69 10.95
C MET A 98 -2.62 -1.43 11.34
N ARG A 99 -3.25 -1.05 12.46
CA ARG A 99 -4.59 -1.51 12.86
C ARG A 99 -5.68 -0.62 12.28
N ALA A 100 -6.65 -1.27 11.64
CA ALA A 100 -7.79 -0.63 10.98
C ALA A 100 -7.41 0.53 10.04
N PRO A 101 -6.48 0.32 9.08
CA PRO A 101 -6.07 1.38 8.18
C PRO A 101 -7.17 1.75 7.18
N SER A 102 -7.24 3.03 6.83
CA SER A 102 -8.07 3.58 5.76
C SER A 102 -7.28 4.58 4.92
N PHE A 103 -7.55 4.61 3.62
CA PHE A 103 -6.92 5.53 2.71
C PHE A 103 -7.39 6.95 3.02
N SER A 104 -6.45 7.90 3.08
CA SER A 104 -6.72 9.33 3.23
C SER A 104 -6.66 10.03 1.87
N ARG A 105 -5.47 10.09 1.27
CA ARG A 105 -5.21 10.83 0.02
C ARG A 105 -3.94 10.37 -0.68
N LEU A 106 -3.82 10.72 -1.96
CA LEU A 106 -2.56 10.67 -2.70
C LEU A 106 -1.63 11.79 -2.20
N ARG A 107 -0.32 11.51 -2.16
CA ARG A 107 0.72 12.46 -1.75
C ARG A 107 1.67 12.73 -2.91
N GLU A 108 1.15 13.42 -3.93
CA GLU A 108 1.95 13.82 -5.10
C GLU A 108 3.04 14.86 -4.75
N ASP A 109 2.97 15.42 -3.54
CA ASP A 109 3.94 16.32 -2.94
C ASP A 109 5.10 15.60 -2.23
N LYS A 110 5.07 14.26 -2.12
CA LYS A 110 6.10 13.48 -1.43
C LYS A 110 6.80 12.50 -2.36
N ARG A 111 8.08 12.27 -2.09
CA ARG A 111 8.86 11.23 -2.74
C ARG A 111 8.81 9.94 -1.93
N PRO A 112 8.91 8.76 -2.57
CA PRO A 112 8.90 7.48 -1.86
C PRO A 112 9.94 7.39 -0.75
N GLU A 113 11.15 7.91 -0.95
CA GLU A 113 12.22 7.92 0.05
C GLU A 113 11.90 8.73 1.32
N ASP A 114 10.92 9.64 1.26
CA ASP A 114 10.49 10.45 2.41
C ASP A 114 9.46 9.70 3.30
N CYS A 115 9.02 8.51 2.90
CA CYS A 115 8.10 7.66 3.65
C CYS A 115 8.86 6.83 4.70
N VAL A 116 9.25 7.45 5.81
CA VAL A 116 9.99 6.80 6.90
C VAL A 116 9.07 6.51 8.08
N VAL A 117 9.21 5.33 8.68
CA VAL A 117 8.51 4.92 9.91
C VAL A 117 9.50 4.58 11.01
N THR A 118 9.13 4.87 12.25
CA THR A 118 9.85 4.44 13.46
C THR A 118 8.87 3.75 14.39
N PHE A 119 9.24 2.58 14.89
CA PHE A 119 8.48 1.86 15.91
C PHE A 119 9.12 2.15 17.27
N ALA A 120 8.35 2.71 18.19
CA ALA A 120 8.77 2.93 19.57
C ALA A 120 8.52 1.67 20.42
#